data_AF-K9VX04-F1
#
_entry.id   AF-K9VX04-F1
#
_cell.length_a   1.000
_cell.length_b   1.000
_cell.length_c   1.000
_cell.angle_alpha   90.00
_cell.angle_beta   90.00
_cell.angle_gamma   90.00
#
_symmetry.space_group_name_H-M   'P 1'
#
loop_
_entity.id
_entity.type
_entity.pdbx_description
1 polymer ?
#
loop_
_entity_poly.entity_id
_entity_poly.type
_entity_poly.pdbx_seq_one_letter_code
_entity_poly.pdbx_strand_id
1 'polypeptide(L)' 'MTEIHLTDEDVLSMEPEYSPIGDPTVQVSEIINFIEGQTRTSAWLTDGAPCRVLRASGGGWKSGKVFIRLSFAPDEDNG' A
#
# COMPACT_ATOMS: atom_id res chain seq x y z
N MET A 1 11.60 6.85 -12.53
CA MET A 1 10.70 7.04 -11.36
C MET A 1 11.06 5.96 -10.36
N THR A 2 11.66 6.35 -9.24
CA THR A 2 12.03 5.44 -8.16
C THR A 2 10.89 5.47 -7.15
N GLU A 3 10.19 4.35 -6.96
CA GLU A 3 9.19 4.26 -5.89
C GLU A 3 9.89 3.99 -4.56
N ILE A 4 9.51 4.75 -3.53
CA ILE A 4 9.93 4.53 -2.15
C ILE A 4 8.84 3.72 -1.47
N HIS A 5 9.15 2.50 -1.05
CA HIS A 5 8.23 1.72 -0.23
C HIS A 5 8.16 2.31 1.17
N LEU A 6 6.94 2.67 1.59
CA LEU A 6 6.71 3.24 2.90
C LEU A 6 6.64 2.13 3.96
N THR A 7 7.14 2.46 5.14
CA THR A 7 7.12 1.66 6.37
C THR A 7 6.16 2.28 7.37
N ASP A 8 5.76 1.51 8.38
CA ASP A 8 4.85 1.93 9.44
C ASP A 8 5.34 3.18 10.19
N GLU A 9 6.66 3.44 10.20
CA GLU A 9 7.27 4.56 10.92
C GLU A 9 7.28 5.87 10.11
N ASP A 10 7.12 5.79 8.79
CA ASP A 10 7.16 6.96 7.91
C ASP A 10 5.96 7.88 8.14
N VAL A 11 6.17 9.18 7.92
CA VAL A 11 5.14 10.21 8.09
C VAL A 11 4.87 10.86 6.74
N LEU A 12 3.60 10.95 6.38
CA LEU A 12 3.13 11.66 5.20
C LEU A 12 2.52 12.99 5.61
N SER A 13 2.82 14.02 4.83
CA SER A 13 2.19 15.33 4.93
C SER A 13 1.45 15.64 3.63
N MET A 14 0.15 15.90 3.71
CA MET A 14 -0.70 16.17 2.54
C MET A 14 -1.88 17.06 2.94
N GLU A 15 -2.60 17.60 1.95
CA GLU A 15 -3.83 18.33 2.25
C GLU A 15 -4.88 17.37 2.86
N PRO A 16 -5.67 17.82 3.86
CA PRO A 16 -6.65 16.98 4.55
C PRO A 16 -7.60 16.19 3.64
N GLU A 17 -7.96 16.76 2.49
CA GLU A 17 -8.85 16.13 1.50
C GLU A 17 -8.25 14.91 0.79
N TYR A 18 -6.92 14.77 0.79
CA TYR A 18 -6.21 13.61 0.25
C TYR A 18 -5.84 12.58 1.34
N SER A 19 -5.94 12.95 2.62
CA SER A 19 -5.64 12.05 3.73
C SER A 19 -6.78 11.06 3.94
N PRO A 20 -6.53 9.73 3.91
CA PRO A 20 -7.56 8.72 4.17
C PRO A 20 -8.22 8.87 5.55
N ILE A 21 -7.52 9.50 6.50
CA ILE A 21 -7.99 9.71 7.87
C ILE A 21 -8.37 11.18 8.15
N GLY A 22 -8.21 12.08 7.17
CA GLY A 22 -8.54 13.51 7.29
C GLY A 22 -7.49 14.37 8.00
N ASP A 23 -6.48 13.77 8.64
CA ASP A 23 -5.38 14.52 9.28
C ASP A 23 -4.31 14.92 8.26
N PRO A 24 -3.81 16.19 8.29
CA PRO A 24 -2.84 16.70 7.32
C PRO A 24 -1.42 16.13 7.48
N THR A 25 -1.11 15.56 8.63
CA THR A 25 0.15 14.88 8.92
C THR A 25 -0.17 13.58 9.62
N VAL A 26 0.22 12.47 9.02
CA VAL A 26 -0.24 11.13 9.42
C VAL A 26 0.91 10.15 9.34
N GLN A 27 1.02 9.28 10.35
CA GLN A 27 1.95 8.17 10.29
C GLN A 27 1.36 7.05 9.42
N VAL A 28 2.19 6.40 8.61
CA VAL A 28 1.75 5.34 7.68
C VAL A 28 1.03 4.20 8.41
N SER A 29 1.45 3.86 9.64
CA SER A 29 0.74 2.90 10.50
C SER A 29 -0.73 3.25 10.75
N GLU A 30 -1.07 4.54 10.87
CA GLU A 30 -2.45 5.00 11.08
C GLU A 30 -3.29 4.82 9.81
N ILE A 31 -2.70 5.04 8.64
CA ILE A 31 -3.34 4.75 7.35
C ILE A 31 -3.57 3.25 7.21
N ILE A 32 -2.57 2.43 7.53
CA ILE A 32 -2.69 0.96 7.46
C ILE A 32 -3.80 0.48 8.40
N ASN A 33 -3.80 0.93 9.66
CA ASN A 33 -4.86 0.61 10.63
C ASN A 33 -6.25 1.03 10.15
N PHE A 34 -6.36 2.20 9.51
CA PHE A 34 -7.61 2.66 8.91
C PHE A 34 -8.07 1.71 7.79
N ILE A 35 -7.17 1.36 6.86
CA ILE A 35 -7.48 0.42 5.76
C ILE A 35 -7.83 -0.97 6.33
N GLU A 36 -7.10 -1.46 7.34
CA GLU A 36 -7.40 -2.71 8.01
C GLU A 36 -8.82 -2.72 8.58
N GLY A 37 -9.23 -1.63 9.24
CA GLY A 37 -10.60 -1.47 9.77
C GLY A 37 -11.69 -1.47 8.69
N GLN A 38 -11.36 -1.08 7.46
CA GLN A 38 -12.28 -1.10 6.32
C GLN A 38 -12.25 -2.41 5.52
N THR A 39 -11.24 -3.26 5.71
CA THR A 39 -11.07 -4.50 4.94
C THR A 39 -11.36 -5.74 5.78
N ARG A 40 -11.80 -6.82 5.13
CA ARG A 40 -11.91 -8.15 5.77
C ARG A 40 -10.64 -8.97 5.65
N THR A 41 -9.57 -8.39 5.11
CA THR A 41 -8.40 -9.11 4.59
C THR A 41 -7.10 -8.50 5.08
N SER A 42 -6.91 -8.42 6.40
CA SER A 42 -5.65 -8.00 7.04
C SER A 42 -4.42 -8.75 6.53
N ALA A 43 -4.60 -10.00 6.09
CA ALA A 43 -3.54 -10.79 5.47
C ALA A 43 -2.94 -10.11 4.22
N TRP A 44 -3.66 -9.23 3.51
CA TRP A 44 -3.12 -8.50 2.36
C TRP A 44 -2.19 -7.36 2.80
N LEU A 45 -2.39 -6.80 3.99
CA LEU A 45 -1.62 -5.65 4.51
C LEU A 45 -0.37 -6.10 5.30
N THR A 46 -0.31 -7.37 5.69
CA THR A 46 0.79 -7.97 6.46
C THR A 46 1.64 -8.92 5.60
N ASP A 47 1.53 -10.24 5.82
CA ASP A 47 2.39 -11.26 5.21
C ASP A 47 1.97 -11.70 3.79
N GLY A 48 0.91 -11.09 3.26
CA GLY A 48 0.27 -11.43 1.99
C GLY A 48 -0.64 -12.64 2.10
N ALA A 49 -1.78 -12.57 1.41
CA ALA A 49 -2.71 -13.68 1.36
C ALA A 49 -2.34 -14.67 0.25
N PRO A 50 -2.29 -15.98 0.54
CA PRO A 50 -2.02 -16.99 -0.48
C PRO A 50 -3.13 -16.98 -1.54
N CYS A 51 -2.73 -16.98 -2.82
CA CYS A 51 -3.67 -16.96 -3.93
C CYS A 51 -3.09 -17.66 -5.17
N ARG A 52 -3.90 -17.73 -6.24
CA ARG A 52 -3.45 -18.15 -7.57
C ARG A 52 -3.82 -17.07 -8.57
N VAL A 53 -2.92 -16.76 -9.48
CA VAL A 53 -3.15 -15.82 -10.59
C VAL A 53 -3.22 -16.56 -11.91
N LEU A 54 -4.19 -16.18 -12.75
CA LEU A 54 -4.25 -16.56 -14.17
C LEU A 54 -4.04 -15.29 -14.98
N ARG A 55 -2.97 -15.23 -15.79
CA ARG A 55 -2.69 -14.05 -16.62
C ARG A 55 -3.56 -14.09 -17.87
N ALA A 56 -4.08 -12.93 -18.27
CA ALA A 56 -4.84 -12.78 -19.51
C ALA A 56 -4.02 -13.17 -20.76
N SER A 57 -2.70 -13.00 -20.71
CA SER A 57 -1.75 -13.45 -21.75
C SER A 57 -1.58 -14.98 -21.83
N GLY A 58 -2.32 -15.76 -21.03
CA GLY A 58 -2.17 -17.21 -20.91
C GLY A 58 -1.10 -17.64 -19.89
N GLY A 59 -0.69 -18.90 -19.95
CA GLY A 59 0.35 -19.48 -19.08
C GLY A 59 -0.15 -20.21 -17.82
N GLY A 60 -1.46 -20.45 -17.72
CA GLY A 60 -2.08 -21.24 -16.65
C GLY A 60 -2.08 -20.57 -15.28
N TRP A 61 -2.63 -21.27 -14.29
CA TRP A 61 -2.71 -20.80 -12.91
C TRP A 61 -1.36 -20.91 -12.19
N LYS A 62 -0.90 -19.82 -11.58
CA LYS A 62 0.34 -19.76 -10.79
C LYS A 62 0.03 -19.42 -9.33
N SER A 63 0.56 -20.19 -8.39
CA SER A 63 0.44 -19.91 -6.96
C SER A 63 1.36 -18.76 -6.55
N GLY A 64 0.92 -17.98 -5.57
CA GLY A 64 1.68 -16.87 -5.02
C GLY A 64 0.98 -16.24 -3.82
N LYS A 65 1.31 -14.99 -3.54
CA LYS A 65 0.66 -14.17 -2.53
C LYS A 65 0.25 -12.83 -3.12
N VAL A 66 -0.85 -12.27 -2.61
CA VAL A 66 -1.30 -10.91 -2.92
C VAL A 66 -1.12 -10.02 -1.70
N PHE A 67 -0.66 -8.79 -1.95
CA PHE A 67 -0.36 -7.79 -0.92
C PHE A 67 -0.91 -6.43 -1.36
N ILE A 68 -1.23 -5.59 -0.39
CA ILE A 68 -1.44 -4.14 -0.55
C ILE A 68 -0.20 -3.46 0.04
N ARG A 69 0.39 -2.53 -0.70
CA ARG A 69 1.55 -1.75 -0.25
C ARG A 69 1.34 -0.29 -0.57
N LEU A 70 1.83 0.57 0.31
CA LEU A 70 1.89 2.01 0.07
C LEU A 70 3.29 2.36 -0.43
N SER A 71 3.34 3.08 -1.55
CA SER A 71 4.58 3.60 -2.14
C SER A 71 4.45 5.12 -2.25
N PHE A 72 5.55 5.82 -1.99
CA PHE A 72 5.70 7.24 -2.29
C PHE A 72 6.52 7.40 -3.57
N ALA A 73 6.05 8.24 -4.49
CA ALA A 73 6.77 8.56 -5.71
C ALA A 73 7.21 10.03 -5.63
N PRO A 74 8.50 10.31 -5.40
CA PRO A 74 8.99 11.68 -5.42
C PRO A 74 8.88 12.25 -6.85
N ASP A 75 8.65 13.56 -6.92
CA ASP A 75 8.95 14.32 -8.14
C ASP A 75 10.44 14.16 -8.49
N GLU A 76 10.81 14.35 -9.76
CA GLU A 76 12.21 14.17 -10.22
C GLU A 76 13.21 14.78 -9.23
N ASP A 77 14.25 14.01 -8.86
CA ASP A 77 15.29 14.43 -7.91
C ASP A 77 15.84 15.79 -8.35
N ASN A 78 15.46 16.84 -7.65
CA ASN A 78 16.16 18.12 -7.71
C ASN A 78 17.44 17.93 -6.89
N GLY A 79 18.45 17.34 -7.52
CA GLY A 79 19.80 17.19 -6.97
C GLY A 79 20.44 18.52 -6.59
#